data_AF-A0A086ZU50-F1
#
_entry.id   AF-A0A086ZU50-F1
#
_cell.length_a   1.000
_cell.length_b   1.000
_cell.length_c   1.000
_cell.angle_alpha   90.00
_cell.angle_beta   90.00
_cell.angle_gamma   90.00
#
_symmetry.space_group_name_H-M   'P 1'
#
loop_
_entity.id
_entity.type
_entity.pdbx_description
1 polymer ?
#
loop_
_entity_poly.entity_id
_entity_poly.type
_entity_poly.pdbx_seq_one_letter_code
_entity_poly.pdbx_strand_id
1 'polypeptide(L)' 'MSRFNPEMSNDGYEATYHLTGRSGDPYRFALHFHLNGATFDVEDMSMGDIQTLNRHIASTIREARHAKQLADQETK' A
#
# COMPACT_ATOMS: atom_id res chain seq x y z
N MET A 1 7.85 -15.07 14.70
CA MET A 1 7.80 -13.83 13.91
C MET A 1 7.66 -14.23 12.45
N SER A 2 6.48 -14.05 11.87
CA SER A 2 6.24 -14.36 10.45
C SER A 2 6.84 -13.26 9.60
N ARG A 3 7.78 -13.61 8.72
CA ARG A 3 8.52 -12.68 7.86
C ARG A 3 7.67 -12.49 6.61
N PHE A 4 7.31 -11.24 6.27
CA PHE A 4 6.70 -10.90 4.98
C PHE A 4 7.53 -11.55 3.85
N ASN A 5 6.93 -12.48 3.10
CA ASN A 5 7.60 -13.20 2.03
C ASN A 5 7.04 -12.75 0.67
N PRO A 6 7.69 -11.78 0.00
CA PRO A 6 7.22 -11.27 -1.27
C PRO A 6 7.23 -12.29 -2.42
N GLU A 7 7.79 -13.49 -2.24
CA GLU A 7 7.77 -14.57 -3.23
C GLU A 7 6.63 -15.59 -3.03
N MET A 8 5.83 -15.46 -1.97
CA MET A 8 4.60 -16.25 -1.82
C MET A 8 3.47 -15.62 -2.65
N SER A 9 2.93 -16.36 -3.63
CA SER A 9 1.91 -15.89 -4.57
C SER A 9 0.57 -15.44 -3.95
N ASN A 10 0.39 -15.66 -2.65
CA ASN A 10 -0.84 -15.34 -1.93
C ASN A 10 -0.73 -14.05 -1.12
N ASP A 11 0.46 -13.46 -1.01
CA ASP A 11 0.63 -12.17 -0.35
C ASP A 11 0.30 -11.05 -1.34
N GLY A 12 -0.69 -10.23 -1.01
CA GLY A 12 -1.21 -9.20 -1.92
C GLY A 12 -2.20 -8.27 -1.26
N TYR A 13 -2.72 -7.34 -2.06
CA TYR A 13 -3.82 -6.49 -1.63
C TYR A 13 -4.76 -6.20 -2.80
N GLU A 14 -6.03 -5.99 -2.48
CA GLU A 14 -7.04 -5.52 -3.40
C GLU A 14 -7.62 -4.19 -2.89
N ALA A 15 -7.95 -3.28 -3.81
CA ALA A 15 -8.61 -2.02 -3.48
C ALA A 15 -9.99 -1.99 -4.14
N THR A 16 -11.03 -1.82 -3.33
CA THR A 16 -12.41 -1.67 -3.80
C THR A 16 -12.94 -0.28 -3.44
N TYR A 17 -14.00 0.15 -4.13
CA TYR A 17 -14.66 1.41 -3.82
C TYR A 17 -16.17 1.29 -3.93
N HIS A 18 -16.86 2.09 -3.13
CA HIS A 18 -18.30 2.26 -3.15
C HIS A 18 -18.66 3.74 -3.25
N LEU A 19 -19.67 4.04 -4.08
CA LEU A 19 -20.24 5.37 -4.20
C LEU A 19 -21.29 5.56 -3.10
N THR A 20 -21.05 6.49 -2.18
CA THR A 20 -21.89 6.77 -1.00
C THR A 20 -22.68 8.08 -1.12
N GLY A 21 -22.42 8.91 -2.13
CA GLY A 21 -23.09 10.20 -2.32
C GLY A 21 -22.94 10.78 -3.73
N ARG A 22 -23.43 12.01 -3.94
CA ARG A 22 -23.37 12.73 -5.24
C ARG A 22 -22.54 14.02 -5.22
N SER A 23 -22.00 14.41 -4.07
CA SER A 23 -21.20 15.64 -3.92
C SER A 23 -20.13 15.47 -2.82
N GLY A 24 -19.10 16.31 -2.85
CA GLY A 24 -18.01 16.30 -1.88
C GLY A 24 -17.03 15.15 -2.11
N ASP A 25 -16.85 14.30 -1.09
CA ASP A 25 -16.08 13.06 -1.14
C ASP A 25 -17.06 11.87 -1.20
N PRO A 26 -17.59 11.54 -2.40
CA PRO A 26 -18.67 10.56 -2.53
C PRO A 26 -18.16 9.12 -2.52
N TYR A 27 -16.86 8.89 -2.43
CA TYR A 27 -16.26 7.56 -2.51
C TYR A 27 -15.82 7.09 -1.13
N ARG A 28 -16.14 5.85 -0.80
CA ARG A 28 -15.52 5.12 0.30
C ARG A 28 -14.73 3.96 -0.27
N PHE A 29 -13.50 3.84 0.18
CA PHE A 29 -12.57 2.82 -0.29
C PHE A 29 -12.34 1.78 0.80
N ALA A 30 -12.14 0.54 0.36
CA ALA A 30 -11.63 -0.52 1.21
C ALA A 30 -10.35 -1.11 0.61
N LEU A 31 -9.41 -1.48 1.48
CA LEU A 31 -8.23 -2.25 1.15
C LEU A 31 -8.28 -3.59 1.85
N HIS A 32 -8.21 -4.65 1.05
CA HIS A 32 -8.20 -6.03 1.50
C HIS A 32 -6.78 -6.55 1.38
N PHE A 33 -6.11 -6.81 2.49
CA PHE A 33 -4.75 -7.35 2.52
C PHE A 33 -4.80 -8.84 2.80
N HIS A 34 -4.13 -9.62 1.96
CA HIS A 34 -3.84 -11.03 2.23
C HIS A 34 -2.36 -11.15 2.51
N LEU A 35 -1.99 -11.48 3.75
CA LEU A 35 -0.60 -11.55 4.18
C LEU A 35 -0.38 -12.77 5.06
N ASN A 36 0.54 -13.65 4.67
CA ASN A 36 0.90 -14.85 5.42
C ASN A 36 -0.29 -15.73 5.81
N GLY A 37 -1.28 -15.84 4.92
CA GLY A 37 -2.51 -16.62 5.16
C GLY A 37 -3.52 -15.96 6.10
N ALA A 38 -3.29 -14.71 6.52
CA ALA A 38 -4.25 -13.89 7.24
C ALA A 38 -4.82 -12.81 6.30
N THR A 39 -6.10 -12.46 6.51
CA THR A 39 -6.77 -11.36 5.81
C THR A 39 -6.99 -10.21 6.77
N PHE A 40 -6.70 -8.99 6.33
CA PHE A 40 -6.91 -7.76 7.07
C PHE A 40 -7.60 -6.74 6.18
N ASP A 41 -8.67 -6.14 6.68
CA ASP A 41 -9.45 -5.16 5.94
C ASP A 41 -9.32 -3.79 6.58
N VAL A 42 -9.13 -2.78 5.74
CA VAL A 42 -9.22 -1.36 6.11
C VAL A 42 -10.33 -0.75 5.28
N GLU A 43 -11.43 -0.39 5.94
CA GLU A 43 -12.66 0.09 5.29
C GLU A 43 -12.90 1.59 5.53
N ASP A 44 -13.94 2.13 4.91
CA ASP A 44 -14.45 3.51 5.07
C ASP A 44 -13.46 4.65 4.78
N MET A 45 -12.38 4.36 4.07
CA MET A 45 -11.37 5.36 3.73
C MET A 45 -11.90 6.40 2.75
N SER A 46 -11.55 7.66 2.98
CA SER A 46 -11.83 8.76 2.06
C SER A 46 -10.93 8.71 0.81
N MET A 47 -11.29 9.46 -0.24
CA MET A 47 -10.38 9.73 -1.35
C MET A 47 -9.07 10.37 -0.88
N GLY A 48 -9.13 11.25 0.13
CA GLY A 48 -7.95 11.91 0.71
C GLY A 48 -7.00 10.94 1.42
N ASP A 49 -7.54 9.92 2.09
CA ASP A 49 -6.76 8.88 2.76
C ASP A 49 -6.00 8.04 1.72
N ILE A 50 -6.69 7.59 0.66
CA ILE A 50 -6.08 6.86 -0.46
C ILE A 50 -4.96 7.67 -1.12
N GLN A 51 -5.19 8.95 -1.38
CA GLN A 51 -4.16 9.82 -1.97
C GLN A 51 -2.95 9.97 -1.05
N THR A 52 -3.16 10.07 0.26
CA THR A 52 -2.08 10.14 1.24
C THR A 52 -1.29 8.85 1.30
N LEU A 53 -1.96 7.70 1.31
CA LEU A 53 -1.35 6.38 1.26
C LEU A 53 -0.49 6.21 -0.01
N ASN A 54 -1.03 6.58 -1.17
CA ASN A 54 -0.28 6.54 -2.44
C ASN A 54 0.99 7.41 -2.40
N ARG A 55 0.92 8.62 -1.82
CA ARG A 55 2.09 9.49 -1.67
C ARG A 55 3.16 8.87 -0.77
N HIS A 56 2.75 8.28 0.36
CA HIS A 56 3.68 7.63 1.29
C HIS A 56 4.37 6.41 0.67
N ILE A 57 3.62 5.54 -0.02
CA ILE A 57 4.20 4.38 -0.73
C ILE A 57 5.21 4.86 -1.77
N ALA A 58 4.84 5.85 -2.59
CA ALA A 58 5.73 6.40 -3.60
C ALA A 58 7.01 7.01 -2.99
N SER A 59 6.91 7.68 -1.83
CA SER A 59 8.08 8.21 -1.12
C SER A 59 9.00 7.09 -0.64
N THR A 60 8.42 6.09 0.02
CA THR A 60 9.16 4.95 0.57
C THR A 60 9.92 4.20 -0.54
N ILE A 61 9.29 3.99 -1.71
CA ILE A 61 9.94 3.37 -2.87
C ILE A 61 11.13 4.21 -3.36
N ARG A 62 10.99 5.54 -3.43
CA ARG A 62 12.08 6.43 -3.84
C ARG A 62 13.25 6.36 -2.86
N GLU A 63 12.98 6.41 -1.56
CA GLU A 63 13.98 6.32 -0.50
C GLU A 63 14.73 4.99 -0.55
N ALA A 64 14.02 3.88 -0.72
CA ALA A 64 14.63 2.55 -0.85
C ALA A 64 15.56 2.45 -2.07
N ARG A 65 15.14 3.01 -3.22
CA ARG A 65 15.99 3.06 -4.44
C ARG A 65 17.24 3.90 -4.22
N HIS A 66 17.10 5.04 -3.56
CA HIS A 66 18.23 5.91 -3.25
C HIS A 66 19.23 5.23 -2.31
N ALA A 67 18.75 4.57 -1.25
CA ALA A 67 19.60 3.81 -0.33
C ALA A 67 20.39 2.70 -1.04
N LYS A 68 19.75 1.98 -1.98
CA LYS A 68 20.44 0.98 -2.81
C LYS A 68 21.56 1.61 -3.65
N GLN A 69 21.30 2.74 -4.30
CA GLN A 69 22.30 3.44 -5.11
C GLN A 69 23.52 3.87 -4.30
N LEU A 70 23.32 4.34 -3.07
CA LEU A 70 24.43 4.69 -2.16
C LEU A 70 25.25 3.45 -1.77
N ALA A 71 24.60 2.35 -1.40
CA ALA A 71 25.29 1.10 -1.06
C ALA A 71 26.12 0.54 -2.24
N ASP A 72 25.58 0.62 -3.47
CA ASP A 72 26.28 0.19 -4.69
C ASP A 72 27.51 1.07 -5.00
N GLN A 73 27.55 2.32 -4.53
CA GLN A 73 28.68 3.24 -4.69
C GLN A 73 29.80 2.99 -3.65
N GLU A 74 29.44 2.61 -2.42
CA GLU A 74 30.40 2.30 -1.35
C GLU A 74 31.12 0.95 -1.55
N THR A 75 30.58 0.08 -2.40
CA THR A 75 31.15 -1.25 -2.69
C THR A 75 32.11 -1.24 -3.90
N LYS A 76 32.30 -0.08 -4.55
CA LYS A 76 33.24 0.12 -5.67
C LYS A 76 34.53 0.78 -5.20
#